data_AF-A0A7J7MBC6-F1
#
_entry.id   AF-A0A7J7MBC6-F1
#
_cell.length_a   1.000
_cell.length_b   1.000
_cell.length_c   1.000
_cell.angle_alpha   90.00
_cell.angle_beta   90.00
_cell.angle_gamma   90.00
#
_symmetry.space_group_name_H-M   'P 1'
#
loop_
_entity.id
_entity.type
_entity.pdbx_description
1 polymer ?
#
loop_
_entity_poly.entity_id
_entity_poly.type
_entity_poly.pdbx_seq_one_letter_code
_entity_poly.pdbx_strand_id
1 'polypeptide(L)' 'MKYRGDQNFYMCEIRKDFTIDATFKGNSSRFLNHSCDPNCKLEKWQVDGETRVGVFAARSINIGEPLTYDYR' A
#
# COMPACT_ATOMS: atom_id res chain seq x y z
N MET A 1 10.20 7.95 9.51
CA MET A 1 10.75 8.26 10.86
C MET A 1 9.75 7.69 11.86
N LYS A 2 10.10 6.71 12.72
CA LYS A 2 9.16 6.14 13.69
C LYS A 2 9.03 7.09 14.89
N TYR A 3 7.89 7.74 15.07
CA TYR A 3 7.62 8.47 16.30
C TYR A 3 7.15 7.49 17.38
N ARG A 4 7.68 7.63 18.60
CA ARG A 4 7.31 6.77 19.73
C ARG A 4 5.85 7.01 20.08
N GLY A 5 4.97 6.05 19.78
CA GLY A 5 3.55 6.08 20.11
C GLY A 5 2.62 5.73 18.95
N ASP A 6 3.09 5.77 17.70
CA ASP A 6 2.26 5.45 16.54
C ASP A 6 2.01 3.95 16.43
N GLN A 7 0.73 3.56 16.41
CA GLN A 7 0.31 2.16 16.22
C GLN A 7 0.16 1.79 14.73
N ASN A 8 0.03 2.79 13.84
CA ASN A 8 -0.22 2.58 12.42
C ASN A 8 0.97 3.05 11.59
N PHE A 9 1.47 2.17 10.71
CA PHE A 9 2.59 2.46 9.81
C PHE A 9 2.13 2.38 8.35
N TYR A 10 2.36 3.45 7.60
CA TYR A 10 1.90 3.61 6.22
C TYR A 10 3.06 3.69 5.23
N MET A 11 4.15 2.99 5.52
CA MET A 11 5.37 2.98 4.71
C MET A 11 5.32 1.80 3.73
N CYS A 12 5.53 2.08 2.45
CA CYS A 12 5.64 1.08 1.39
C CYS A 12 7.04 1.18 0.76
N GLU A 13 7.87 0.15 0.95
CA GLU A 13 9.21 0.11 0.39
C GLU A 13 9.15 -0.23 -1.10
N ILE A 14 9.65 0.68 -1.94
CA ILE A 14 9.62 0.53 -3.39
C ILE A 14 10.94 -0.04 -3.90
N ARG A 15 12.05 0.40 -3.31
CA ARG A 15 13.41 -0.12 -3.49
C ARG A 15 14.23 0.29 -2.27
N LYS A 16 15.44 -0.27 -2.14
CA LYS A 16 16.32 -0.12 -0.97
C LYS A 16 16.53 1.33 -0.49
N ASP A 17 16.46 2.31 -1.40
CA ASP A 17 16.69 3.74 -1.15
C ASP A 17 15.44 4.62 -1.35
N PHE A 18 14.27 4.02 -1.61
CA PHE A 18 13.05 4.77 -1.91
C PHE A 18 11.81 4.10 -1.29
N THR A 19 11.18 4.85 -0.38
CA THR A 19 9.98 4.44 0.36
C THR A 19 8.92 5.52 0.21
N ILE A 20 7.69 5.11 -0.06
CA ILE A 20 6.52 5.99 -0.01
C ILE A 20 6.01 6.00 1.43
N ASP A 21 5.93 7.18 2.06
CA ASP A 21 5.43 7.38 3.41
C ASP A 21 4.08 8.11 3.40
N ALA A 22 2.99 7.37 3.58
CA ALA A 22 1.63 7.92 3.61
C ALA A 22 1.15 8.31 5.02
N THR A 23 2.07 8.59 5.96
CA THR A 23 1.73 8.97 7.35
C THR A 23 1.00 10.31 7.41
N PHE A 24 1.52 11.34 6.75
CA PHE A 24 0.96 12.70 6.79
C PHE A 24 0.18 13.08 5.53
N LYS A 25 0.52 12.50 4.38
CA LYS A 25 -0.12 12.77 3.08
C LYS A 25 -0.28 11.46 2.31
N GLY A 26 -1.49 11.17 1.88
CA GLY A 26 -1.81 9.95 1.13
C GLY A 26 -3.24 9.99 0.61
N ASN A 27 -3.69 8.88 0.04
CA ASN A 27 -5.07 8.69 -0.37
C ASN A 27 -5.71 7.53 0.42
N SER A 28 -6.92 7.11 0.06
CA SER A 28 -7.66 6.05 0.74
C SER A 28 -6.92 4.70 0.78
N SER A 29 -5.99 4.44 -0.14
CA SER A 29 -5.27 3.16 -0.19
C SER A 29 -4.41 2.91 1.04
N ARG A 30 -4.04 3.96 1.79
CA ARG A 30 -3.26 3.83 3.04
C ARG A 30 -3.99 3.02 4.12
N PHE A 31 -5.31 2.91 4.05
CA PHE A 31 -6.12 2.20 5.04
C PHE A 31 -6.36 0.73 4.68
N LEU A 32 -5.84 0.25 3.54
CA LEU A 32 -5.88 -1.16 3.21
C LEU A 32 -5.00 -1.90 4.21
N ASN A 33 -5.58 -2.88 4.88
CA ASN A 33 -4.88 -3.67 5.89
C ASN A 33 -4.10 -4.82 5.27
N HIS A 34 -3.24 -5.40 6.08
CA HIS A 34 -2.54 -6.63 5.76
C HIS A 34 -3.50 -7.83 5.75
N SER A 35 -3.30 -8.75 4.80
CA SER A 35 -3.80 -10.13 4.86
C SER A 35 -2.74 -11.09 4.33
N CYS A 36 -2.65 -12.30 4.90
CA CYS A 36 -1.84 -13.40 4.36
C CYS A 36 -2.50 -14.06 3.13
N ASP A 37 -3.79 -13.80 2.90
CA ASP A 37 -4.54 -14.18 1.70
C ASP A 37 -5.25 -12.92 1.16
N PRO A 38 -4.51 -12.02 0.48
CA PRO A 38 -5.04 -10.72 0.08
C PRO A 38 -5.88 -10.81 -1.20
N ASN A 39 -6.80 -9.86 -1.36
CA ASN A 39 -7.58 -9.68 -2.59
C ASN A 39 -7.06 -8.56 -3.50
N CYS A 40 -6.07 -7.79 -3.03
CA CYS A 40 -5.34 -6.80 -3.81
C CYS A 40 -3.83 -7.10 -3.83
N LYS A 41 -3.15 -6.62 -4.89
CA LYS A 41 -1.70 -6.61 -5.02
C LYS A 41 -1.19 -5.21 -5.33
N LEU A 42 0.04 -4.93 -4.92
CA LEU A 42 0.74 -3.71 -5.28
C LEU A 42 1.60 -3.94 -6.52
N GLU A 43 1.56 -3.00 -7.46
CA GLU A 43 2.42 -3.01 -8.62
C GLU A 43 3.16 -1.69 -8.78
N LYS A 44 4.42 -1.78 -9.21
CA LYS A 44 5.29 -0.61 -9.46
C LYS A 44 5.18 -0.23 -10.93
N TRP A 45 4.85 1.02 -11.19
CA TRP A 45 4.66 1.55 -12.53
C TRP A 45 5.56 2.78 -12.72
N GLN A 46 6.12 2.93 -13.93
CA GLN A 46 6.74 4.18 -14.35
C GLN A 46 5.65 5.03 -15.02
N VAL A 47 5.40 6.21 -14.47
CA VAL A 47 4.40 7.16 -14.98
C VAL A 47 5.09 8.50 -15.10
N ASP A 48 5.23 9.00 -16.33
CA ASP A 48 5.88 10.27 -16.63
C ASP A 48 7.30 10.41 -16.01
N GLY A 49 8.06 9.31 -15.99
CA GLY A 49 9.41 9.26 -15.43
C GLY A 49 9.49 9.12 -13.90
N GLU A 50 8.34 9.05 -13.22
CA GLU A 50 8.26 8.81 -11.78
C GLU A 50 7.81 7.38 -11.46
N THR A 51 8.42 6.80 -10.41
CA THR A 51 7.96 5.50 -9.90
C THR A 51 6.73 5.70 -9.02
N ARG A 52 5.64 5.03 -9.38
CA ARG A 52 4.38 5.03 -8.63
C ARG A 52 3.98 3.62 -8.24
N VAL A 53 3.14 3.52 -7.21
CA VAL A 53 2.51 2.26 -6.81
C VAL A 53 1.03 2.31 -7.11
N GLY A 54 0.57 1.34 -7.89
CA GLY A 54 -0.85 1.07 -8.09
C GLY A 54 -1.32 -0.09 -7.21
N VAL A 55 -2.55 0.00 -6.74
CA VAL A 55 -3.26 -1.11 -6.09
C VAL A 55 -4.19 -1.74 -7.12
N PHE A 56 -4.04 -3.04 -7.34
CA PHE A 56 -4.82 -3.77 -8.33
C PHE A 56 -5.53 -4.96 -7.68
N ALA A 57 -6.70 -5.31 -8.17
CA ALA A 57 -7.39 -6.52 -7.75
C ALA A 57 -6.57 -7.76 -8.18
N ALA A 58 -6.32 -8.68 -7.25
CA ALA A 58 -5.66 -9.95 -7.52
C ALA A 58 -6.67 -11.04 -7.94
N ARG A 59 -7.94 -10.85 -7.59
CA ARG A 59 -9.08 -11.69 -7.97
C ARG A 59 -10.35 -10.84 -8.07
N SER A 60 -11.47 -11.45 -8.44
CA SER A 60 -12.78 -10.80 -8.32
C SER A 60 -13.09 -10.46 -6.86
N ILE A 61 -13.67 -9.28 -6.61
CA ILE A 61 -13.95 -8.74 -5.29
C ILE A 61 -15.45 -8.44 -5.20
N ASN A 62 -16.10 -8.93 -4.14
CA ASN A 62 -17.52 -8.72 -3.93
C ASN A 62 -17.80 -7.34 -3.31
N ILE A 63 -19.02 -6.83 -3.50
CA ILE A 63 -19.45 -5.57 -2.88
C ILE A 63 -19.39 -5.71 -1.36
N GLY A 64 -18.73 -4.75 -0.69
CA GLY A 64 -18.56 -4.73 0.77
C GLY A 64 -17.40 -5.56 1.29
N GLU A 65 -16.68 -6.29 0.44
CA GLU A 65 -15.50 -7.04 0.85
C GLU A 65 -14.33 -6.09 1.19
N PRO A 66 -13.69 -6.23 2.37
CA PRO A 66 -12.54 -5.40 2.72
C PRO A 66 -11.36 -5.61 1.77
N LEU A 67 -10.79 -4.52 1.27
CA LEU A 67 -9.59 -4.55 0.44
C LEU A 67 -8.34 -4.74 1.31
N THR A 68 -7.52 -5.72 0.97
CA THR A 68 -6.29 -6.06 1.71
C THR A 68 -5.15 -6.41 0.75
N TYR A 69 -3.91 -6.17 1.19
CA TYR A 69 -2.70 -6.55 0.44
C TYR A 69 -1.65 -7.19 1.37
N ASP A 70 -0.67 -7.88 0.80
CA ASP A 70 0.46 -8.39 1.60
C ASP A 70 1.44 -7.25 1.92
N TYR A 71 1.79 -7.07 3.20
CA TYR A 71 2.74 -6.03 3.63
C TYR A 71 4.20 -6.42 3.34
N ARG A 72 4.44 -7.65 2.87
CA ARG A 72 5.76 -8.17 2.52
C ARG A 72 6.20 -7.80 1.11
#